data_AF-A0A8T7DAB0-F1
#
_entry.id   AF-A0A8T7DAB0-F1
#
_cell.length_a   1.000
_cell.length_b   1.000
_cell.length_c   1.000
_cell.angle_alpha   90.00
_cell.angle_beta   90.00
_cell.angle_gamma   90.00
#
_symmetry.space_group_name_H-M   'P 1'
#
loop_
_entity.id
_entity.type
_entity.pdbx_description
1 polymer ?
#
loop_
_entity_poly.entity_id
_entity_poly.type
_entity_poly.pdbx_seq_one_letter_code
_entity_poly.pdbx_strand_id
1 'polypeptide(L)'
;MVTVDYFSDVLCIWAFGGQVRVDELEQQFGDKIQLRYRFIPIFGSVQNNIDNNWAEKGGYEGFNQHLQTVAVQWSHVSCSNALWLECKPMTSITAHVVLKAVWLLQEKEPLTDNVTKTWEDAPFLRV
;
A
#
# COMPACT_ATOMS: atom_id res chain seq x y z
N MET A 1 7.20 22.12 14.90
CA MET A 1 6.56 20.98 14.23
C MET A 1 6.64 21.19 12.73
N VAL A 2 7.35 20.33 12.00
CA VAL A 2 7.38 20.34 10.53
C VAL A 2 6.33 19.36 10.03
N THR A 3 5.45 19.78 9.14
CA THR A 3 4.45 18.89 8.53
C THR A 3 5.02 18.31 7.23
N VAL A 4 4.96 16.99 7.07
CA VAL A 4 5.41 16.27 5.88
C VAL A 4 4.20 15.56 5.27
N ASP A 5 3.78 15.95 4.07
CA ASP A 5 2.81 15.17 3.31
C ASP A 5 3.53 14.01 2.62
N TYR A 6 3.18 12.79 3.01
CA TYR A 6 3.78 11.55 2.51
C TYR A 6 2.81 10.88 1.52
N PHE A 7 3.16 10.92 0.24
CA PHE A 7 2.32 10.41 -0.85
C PHE A 7 2.68 8.95 -1.18
N SER A 8 1.71 8.05 -1.17
CA SER A 8 1.94 6.63 -1.42
C SER A 8 0.76 5.91 -2.11
N ASP A 9 1.07 4.80 -2.77
CA ASP A 9 0.12 3.82 -3.31
C ASP A 9 0.46 2.44 -2.69
N VAL A 10 -0.56 1.72 -2.22
CA VAL A 10 -0.41 0.43 -1.53
C VAL A 10 0.21 -0.67 -2.40
N LEU A 11 0.12 -0.55 -3.74
CA LEU A 11 0.71 -1.51 -4.67
C LEU A 11 2.14 -1.14 -5.09
N CYS A 12 2.71 -0.05 -4.55
CA CYS A 12 4.06 0.40 -4.88
C CYS A 12 5.14 -0.37 -4.08
N ILE A 13 5.94 -1.19 -4.77
CA ILE A 13 7.04 -1.94 -4.13
C ILE A 13 8.09 -1.04 -3.47
N TRP A 14 8.33 0.16 -4.02
CA TRP A 14 9.29 1.11 -3.47
C TRP A 14 8.78 1.71 -2.16
N ALA A 15 7.48 2.01 -2.07
CA ALA A 15 6.88 2.46 -0.82
C ALA A 15 6.89 1.34 0.22
N PHE A 16 6.58 0.11 -0.18
CA PHE A 16 6.63 -1.06 0.70
C PHE A 16 8.04 -1.28 1.28
N GLY A 17 9.07 -1.36 0.43
CA GLY A 17 10.45 -1.51 0.89
C GLY A 17 10.95 -0.30 1.69
N GLY A 18 10.55 0.91 1.29
CA GLY A 18 10.93 2.17 1.93
C GLY A 18 10.23 2.46 3.27
N GLN A 19 9.20 1.70 3.66
CA GLN A 19 8.46 1.93 4.90
C GLN A 19 9.37 1.95 6.13
N VAL A 20 10.39 1.08 6.19
CA VAL A 20 11.37 1.07 7.29
C VAL A 20 12.08 2.41 7.50
N ARG A 21 12.21 3.23 6.44
CA ARG A 21 12.79 4.57 6.54
C ARG A 21 11.78 5.59 7.08
N VAL A 22 10.50 5.39 6.80
CA VAL A 22 9.40 6.18 7.37
C VAL A 22 9.26 5.86 8.85
N ASP A 23 9.33 4.57 9.22
CA ASP A 23 9.30 4.12 10.60
C ASP A 23 10.47 4.71 11.41
N GLU A 24 11.69 4.65 10.86
CA GLU A 24 12.87 5.26 11.47
C GLU A 24 12.72 6.79 11.59
N LEU A 25 12.14 7.44 10.58
CA LEU A 25 11.88 8.88 10.60
C LEU A 25 10.91 9.26 11.73
N GLU A 26 9.83 8.50 11.92
CA GLU A 26 8.91 8.70 13.05
C GLU A 26 9.56 8.40 14.39
N GLN A 27 10.39 7.34 14.48
CA GLN A 27 11.11 6.99 15.70
C GLN A 27 12.09 8.08 16.14
N GLN A 28 12.87 8.64 15.21
CA GLN A 28 13.92 9.60 15.52
C GLN A 28 13.40 11.04 15.69
N PHE A 29 12.28 11.38 15.05
CA PHE A 29 11.81 12.77 14.96
C PHE A 29 10.32 12.96 15.26
N GLY A 30 9.61 11.96 15.82
CA GLY A 30 8.16 12.01 16.03
C GLY A 30 7.66 13.16 16.91
N ASP A 31 8.53 13.75 17.75
CA ASP A 31 8.24 14.97 18.53
C ASP A 31 8.38 16.28 17.72
N LYS A 32 9.03 16.20 16.55
CA LYS A 32 9.39 17.34 15.70
C LYS A 32 8.64 17.35 14.37
N ILE A 33 8.17 16.21 13.91
CA ILE A 33 7.46 16.07 12.63
C ILE A 33 6.02 15.62 12.82
N GLN A 34 5.17 16.00 11.87
CA GLN A 34 3.86 15.44 11.68
C GLN A 34 3.78 14.84 10.28
N LEU A 35 3.72 13.51 10.19
CA LEU A 35 3.47 12.84 8.92
C LEU A 35 1.97 12.87 8.59
N ARG A 36 1.65 13.31 7.38
CA ARG A 36 0.30 13.27 6.81
C ARG A 36 0.29 12.35 5.60
N TYR A 37 -0.21 11.15 5.79
CA TYR A 37 -0.35 10.19 4.71
C TYR A 37 -1.36 10.66 3.67
N ARG A 38 -0.95 10.67 2.41
CA ARG A 38 -1.76 11.03 1.23
C ARG A 38 -1.73 9.87 0.25
N PHE A 39 -2.91 9.51 -0.24
CA PHE A 39 -3.03 8.52 -1.31
C PHE A 39 -2.72 9.16 -2.67
N ILE A 40 -1.96 8.45 -3.51
CA ILE A 40 -1.87 8.72 -4.94
C ILE A 40 -2.24 7.47 -5.75
N PRO A 41 -3.06 7.56 -6.80
CA PRO A 41 -3.51 6.42 -7.59
C PRO A 41 -2.48 6.02 -8.66
N ILE A 42 -1.24 5.65 -8.27
CA ILE A 42 -0.24 5.15 -9.26
C ILE A 42 -0.81 3.95 -10.02
N PHE A 43 -1.52 3.08 -9.30
CA PHE A 43 -2.17 1.89 -9.86
C PHE A 43 -3.70 2.07 -9.91
N GLY A 44 -4.19 3.29 -10.18
CA GLY A 44 -5.62 3.58 -10.31
C GLY A 44 -6.31 2.80 -11.43
N SER A 45 -5.60 2.55 -12.53
CA SER A 45 -5.96 1.59 -13.57
C SER A 45 -4.72 0.77 -13.92
N VAL A 46 -4.66 -0.45 -13.41
CA VAL A 46 -3.50 -1.34 -13.64
C VAL A 46 -3.38 -1.68 -15.12
N GLN A 47 -4.49 -2.06 -15.76
CA GLN A 47 -4.46 -2.47 -17.16
C GLN A 47 -3.85 -1.36 -18.03
N ASN A 48 -4.33 -0.13 -17.87
CA ASN A 48 -3.79 1.03 -18.58
C ASN A 48 -2.32 1.31 -18.21
N ASN A 49 -1.91 1.06 -16.96
CA ASN A 49 -0.51 1.23 -16.55
C ASN A 49 0.40 0.21 -17.26
N ILE A 50 0.03 -1.07 -17.26
CA ILE A 50 0.79 -2.14 -17.89
C ILE A 50 0.83 -1.97 -19.41
N ASP A 51 -0.32 -1.70 -20.03
CA ASP A 51 -0.41 -1.54 -21.48
C ASP A 51 0.41 -0.35 -21.98
N ASN A 52 0.46 0.76 -21.26
CA ASN A 52 1.20 1.94 -21.72
C ASN A 52 2.68 1.92 -21.32
N ASN A 53 3.02 1.44 -20.12
CA ASN A 53 4.39 1.56 -19.59
C ASN A 53 5.24 0.29 -19.78
N TRP A 54 4.58 -0.85 -20.00
CA TRP A 54 5.19 -2.18 -20.04
C TRP A 54 4.89 -2.98 -21.30
N ALA A 55 4.06 -2.52 -22.23
CA ALA A 55 3.76 -3.26 -23.48
C ALA A 55 5.03 -3.71 -24.23
N GLU A 56 5.97 -2.79 -24.46
CA GLU A 56 7.24 -3.11 -25.13
C GLU A 56 8.30 -3.75 -24.20
N LYS A 57 7.99 -3.87 -22.91
CA LYS A 57 8.88 -4.42 -21.88
C LYS A 57 8.45 -5.79 -21.38
N GLY A 58 7.56 -6.47 -22.11
CA GLY A 58 7.06 -7.80 -21.75
C GLY A 58 5.85 -7.80 -20.81
N GLY A 59 5.07 -6.72 -20.77
CA GLY A 59 3.80 -6.65 -20.06
C GLY A 59 3.90 -6.99 -18.58
N TYR A 60 3.02 -7.89 -18.12
CA TYR A 60 2.99 -8.33 -16.72
C TYR A 60 4.25 -9.11 -16.33
N GLU A 61 4.80 -9.93 -17.22
CA GLU A 61 6.02 -10.70 -16.98
C GLU A 61 7.23 -9.77 -16.79
N GLY A 62 7.34 -8.75 -17.66
CA GLY A 62 8.35 -7.71 -17.52
C GLY A 62 8.22 -6.91 -16.23
N PHE A 63 6.98 -6.56 -15.87
CA PHE A 63 6.73 -5.85 -14.62
C PHE A 63 7.07 -6.72 -13.41
N ASN A 64 6.66 -7.99 -13.37
CA ASN A 64 7.05 -8.94 -12.32
C ASN A 64 8.57 -9.01 -12.17
N GLN A 65 9.31 -9.20 -13.26
CA GLN A 65 10.78 -9.26 -13.22
C GLN A 65 11.38 -7.99 -12.63
N HIS A 66 10.88 -6.82 -13.04
CA HIS A 66 11.30 -5.56 -12.45
C HIS A 66 11.06 -5.51 -10.94
N LEU A 67 9.88 -5.93 -10.48
CA LEU A 67 9.56 -5.96 -9.06
C LEU A 67 10.46 -6.93 -8.28
N GLN A 68 10.84 -8.08 -8.86
CA GLN A 68 11.84 -8.97 -8.26
C GLN A 68 13.20 -8.26 -8.13
N THR A 69 13.65 -7.56 -9.17
CA THR A 69 14.90 -6.78 -9.15
C THR A 69 14.88 -5.67 -8.10
N VAL A 70 13.73 -5.05 -7.85
CA VAL A 70 13.58 -4.05 -6.79
C VAL A 70 13.59 -4.69 -5.41
N ALA A 71 12.84 -5.78 -5.23
CA ALA A 71 12.71 -6.46 -3.95
C ALA A 71 14.08 -6.91 -3.37
N VAL A 72 14.97 -7.44 -4.21
CA VAL A 72 16.31 -7.89 -3.76
C VAL A 72 17.21 -6.77 -3.24
N GLN A 73 16.86 -5.50 -3.48
CA GLN A 73 17.60 -4.35 -2.94
C GLN A 73 17.30 -4.11 -1.45
N TRP A 74 16.23 -4.72 -0.93
CA TRP A 74 15.75 -4.54 0.43
C TRP A 74 15.84 -5.88 1.17
N SER A 75 16.81 -6.00 2.09
CA SER A 75 17.08 -7.26 2.79
C SER A 75 15.92 -7.77 3.65
N HIS A 76 15.00 -6.89 4.04
CA HIS A 76 13.81 -7.20 4.83
C HIS A 76 12.56 -7.49 3.99
N VAL A 77 12.61 -7.32 2.67
CA VAL A 77 11.47 -7.54 1.78
C VAL A 77 11.49 -8.97 1.25
N SER A 78 10.38 -9.68 1.43
CA SER A 78 10.11 -10.93 0.73
C SER A 78 9.10 -10.68 -0.38
N CYS A 79 9.39 -11.17 -1.59
CA CYS A 79 8.54 -11.03 -2.77
C CYS A 79 8.22 -12.40 -3.36
N SER A 80 6.95 -12.66 -3.65
CA SER A 80 6.55 -13.89 -4.32
C SER A 80 6.96 -13.85 -5.79
N ASN A 81 7.52 -14.94 -6.32
CA ASN A 81 7.83 -15.06 -7.75
C ASN A 81 6.57 -14.98 -8.62
N ALA A 82 5.39 -15.31 -8.07
CA ALA A 82 4.10 -15.25 -8.77
C ALA A 82 3.43 -13.86 -8.72
N LEU A 83 4.04 -12.87 -8.05
CA LEU A 83 3.48 -11.53 -7.89
C LEU A 83 3.20 -10.89 -9.27
N TRP A 84 1.99 -10.36 -9.50
CA TRP A 84 1.53 -9.82 -10.79
C TRP A 84 1.39 -10.83 -11.95
N LEU A 85 1.66 -12.11 -11.72
CA LEU A 85 1.42 -13.18 -12.70
C LEU A 85 0.10 -13.90 -12.40
N GLU A 86 -0.09 -14.32 -11.15
CA GLU A 86 -1.30 -15.02 -10.70
C GLU A 86 -2.34 -14.07 -10.11
N CYS A 87 -1.88 -13.04 -9.38
CA CYS A 87 -2.73 -11.99 -8.84
C CYS A 87 -2.46 -10.67 -9.58
N LYS A 88 -3.41 -10.29 -10.43
CA LYS A 88 -3.37 -9.07 -11.25
C LYS A 88 -4.48 -8.13 -10.78
N PRO A 89 -4.24 -7.31 -9.74
CA PRO A 89 -5.27 -6.38 -9.28
C PRO A 89 -5.65 -5.44 -10.43
N MET A 90 -6.94 -5.09 -10.53
CA MET A 90 -7.40 -4.14 -11.55
C MET A 90 -7.10 -2.68 -11.17
N THR A 91 -7.03 -2.40 -9.86
CA THR A 91 -6.83 -1.07 -9.30
C THR A 91 -6.34 -1.14 -7.85
N SER A 92 -5.59 -0.13 -7.40
CA SER A 92 -5.29 0.11 -5.98
C SER A 92 -6.42 0.84 -5.23
N ILE A 93 -7.37 1.45 -5.95
CA ILE A 93 -8.37 2.37 -5.38
C ILE A 93 -9.21 1.71 -4.29
N THR A 94 -9.68 0.47 -4.50
CA THR A 94 -10.53 -0.24 -3.53
C THR A 94 -9.81 -0.40 -2.18
N ALA A 95 -8.53 -0.76 -2.20
CA ALA A 95 -7.73 -0.89 -0.98
C ALA A 95 -7.57 0.47 -0.29
N HIS A 96 -7.33 1.55 -1.04
CA HIS A 96 -7.25 2.89 -0.46
C HIS A 96 -8.56 3.40 0.14
N VAL A 97 -9.71 3.07 -0.45
CA VAL A 97 -11.02 3.39 0.12
C VAL A 97 -11.20 2.67 1.46
N VAL A 98 -10.85 1.38 1.55
CA VAL A 98 -10.92 0.61 2.80
C VAL A 98 -9.97 1.20 3.85
N LEU A 99 -8.72 1.50 3.50
CA LEU A 99 -7.76 2.11 4.42
C LEU A 99 -8.27 3.47 4.93
N LYS A 100 -8.88 4.29 4.06
CA LYS A 100 -9.46 5.55 4.50
C LYS A 100 -10.67 5.36 5.42
N ALA A 101 -11.49 4.34 5.19
CA ALA A 101 -12.60 4.01 6.07
C ALA A 101 -12.11 3.60 7.48
N VAL A 102 -11.07 2.76 7.56
CA VAL A 102 -10.43 2.37 8.83
C VAL A 102 -9.86 3.59 9.54
N TRP A 103 -9.16 4.47 8.82
CA TRP A 103 -8.64 5.72 9.40
C TRP A 103 -9.79 6.59 9.95
N LEU A 104 -10.84 6.83 9.17
CA LEU A 104 -11.99 7.62 9.64
C LEU A 104 -12.68 6.99 10.85
N LEU A 105 -12.68 5.67 10.97
CA LEU A 105 -13.18 4.96 12.14
C LEU A 105 -12.29 5.24 13.35
N GLN A 106 -10.97 5.11 13.20
CA GLN A 106 -9.99 5.38 14.26
C GLN A 106 -10.03 6.82 14.77
N GLU A 107 -10.32 7.80 13.91
CA GLU A 107 -10.50 9.21 14.30
C GLU A 107 -11.75 9.44 15.16
N LYS A 108 -12.80 8.61 14.97
CA LYS A 108 -14.04 8.70 15.75
C LYS A 108 -13.95 7.91 17.05
N GLU A 109 -13.41 6.70 16.98
CA GLU A 109 -13.30 5.75 18.07
C GLU A 109 -11.93 5.06 17.95
N PRO A 110 -11.01 5.24 18.92
CA PRO A 110 -9.71 4.59 18.87
C PRO A 110 -9.86 3.08 18.78
N LEU A 111 -9.30 2.48 17.73
CA LEU A 111 -9.25 1.04 17.60
C LEU A 111 -8.37 0.49 18.72
N THR A 112 -8.95 -0.29 19.63
CA THR A 112 -8.23 -0.99 20.69
C THR A 112 -7.92 -2.42 20.27
N ASP A 113 -6.81 -2.99 20.75
CA ASP A 113 -6.40 -4.39 20.47
C ASP A 113 -7.45 -5.43 20.90
N ASN A 114 -8.43 -5.06 21.72
CA ASN A 114 -9.60 -5.86 22.07
C ASN A 114 -10.72 -5.76 21.01
N VAL A 115 -10.40 -6.08 19.76
CA VAL A 115 -11.42 -6.22 18.71
C VAL A 115 -12.27 -7.46 19.03
N THR A 116 -13.35 -7.25 19.76
CA THR A 116 -14.33 -8.29 20.12
C THR A 116 -15.40 -8.50 19.06
N LYS A 117 -15.45 -7.62 18.05
CA LYS A 117 -16.40 -7.70 16.95
C LYS A 117 -15.71 -8.24 15.71
N THR A 118 -16.15 -9.39 15.23
CA THR A 118 -15.69 -9.97 13.97
C THR A 118 -16.57 -9.49 12.82
N TRP A 119 -16.21 -9.85 11.58
CA TRP A 119 -17.05 -9.64 10.40
C TRP A 119 -18.44 -10.28 10.51
N GLU A 120 -18.62 -11.27 11.40
CA GLU A 120 -19.91 -11.94 11.66
C GLU A 120 -20.88 -11.05 12.47
N ASP A 121 -20.34 -10.09 13.20
CA ASP A 121 -21.06 -9.12 14.01
C ASP A 121 -21.47 -7.87 13.22
N ALA A 122 -20.99 -7.73 11.97
CA ALA A 122 -21.34 -6.63 11.09
C ALA A 122 -22.71 -6.91 10.43
N PRO A 123 -23.78 -6.15 10.76
CA PRO A 123 -25.13 -6.42 10.28
C PRO A 123 -25.32 -6.22 8.77
N PHE A 124 -24.32 -5.66 8.08
CA PHE A 124 -24.37 -5.29 6.66
C PHE A 124 -23.54 -6.21 5.75
N LEU A 125 -22.81 -7.18 6.31
CA LEU A 125 -21.86 -8.04 5.57
C LEU A 125 -22.24 -9.53 5.58
N ARG A 126 -23.43 -9.87 6.08
CA ARG A 126 -23.99 -11.22 5.88
C ARG A 126 -24.46 -11.33 4.43
N VAL A 127 -23.58 -11.84 3.57
CA VAL A 127 -23.94 -12.36 2.24
C VAL A 127 -24.36 -13.82 2.40
#